data_AF-A0A7Z0WPS2-F1
#
_entry.id   AF-A0A7Z0WPS2-F1
#
_cell.length_a   1.000
_cell.length_b   1.000
_cell.length_c   1.000
_cell.angle_alpha   90.00
_cell.angle_beta   90.00
_cell.angle_gamma   90.00
#
_symmetry.space_group_name_H-M   'P 1'
#
loop_
_entity.id
_entity.type
_entity.pdbx_description
1 polymer ?
#
loop_
_entity_poly.entity_id
_entity_poly.type
_entity_poly.pdbx_seq_one_letter_code
_entity_poly.pdbx_strand_id
1 'polypeptide(L)'
;MAHRQTPIDDTYFAGERAGSFTVVGSPVARSDARGHVTGRTEFFEDVRPAGLLHLKMHRSARHHARLVTVDTAAARAVPGVVAVLTHQDIPNNLYTPLKLIGVTPDDEPVLAVDKVRYLGEPIVAVVAETEAAALAGAAAVTVDYDDLPAVFDVEEALAEGAPLVNEYQGNNYFTYEGHHCRRVRFGDVDKAFAAADHVFEWRYQSSPIEQAPVETTGCVVVPQPDGRLRIHSDTQACFFTLDNTALILESEFNKLRIVGGTVGGGFGGKVDVVVEPVACVAAMVTHRPVKFVYGRYEEMQVSSPRAAERIYLKDGVSADGRILARQVRAYIDAGAYSRHTPYGTTKAAAHFPGPYAIPNVSIDCHCVFTNRTPSSAMRGFGVTIGDFALESQMDRIARALDLDPLRLRLINAYRDGDMKAHRKLAEGTALVEVIQKAADLVGHDLPEPYRSMSSTDRKGR
;
A
#
# COMPACT_ATOMS: atom_id res chain seq x y z
N MET A 1 9.10 32.02 20.47
CA MET A 1 10.30 31.18 20.27
C MET A 1 10.28 30.67 18.84
N ALA A 2 11.28 31.04 18.04
CA ALA A 2 11.35 30.64 16.63
C ALA A 2 11.69 29.14 16.53
N HIS A 3 10.69 28.31 16.24
CA HIS A 3 10.86 26.85 16.12
C HIS A 3 11.46 26.42 14.77
N ARG A 4 11.87 27.37 13.92
CA ARG A 4 12.44 27.08 12.60
C ARG A 4 13.93 27.42 12.62
N GLN A 5 14.78 26.43 12.37
CA GLN A 5 16.23 26.63 12.27
C GLN A 5 16.62 27.35 10.97
N THR A 6 15.77 27.35 9.94
CA THR A 6 16.01 28.01 8.65
C THR A 6 14.72 28.62 8.11
N PRO A 7 14.68 29.92 7.73
CA PRO A 7 13.54 30.52 7.04
C PRO A 7 13.19 29.80 5.74
N ILE A 8 11.93 29.87 5.28
CA ILE A 8 11.60 29.48 3.90
C ILE A 8 12.27 30.50 2.98
N ASP A 9 13.03 30.00 2.01
CA ASP A 9 13.50 30.81 0.90
C ASP A 9 12.31 31.23 0.04
N ASP A 10 12.01 32.52 0.04
CA ASP A 10 10.89 33.11 -0.67
C ASP A 10 11.22 33.59 -2.08
N THR A 11 12.48 33.46 -2.49
CA THR A 11 12.94 33.89 -3.80
C THR A 11 12.54 32.92 -4.92
N TYR A 12 12.47 31.61 -4.61
CA TYR A 12 11.95 30.61 -5.53
C TYR A 12 10.46 30.84 -5.83
N PHE A 13 10.12 30.86 -7.13
CA PHE A 13 8.76 31.08 -7.64
C PHE A 13 8.10 32.37 -7.11
N ALA A 14 8.88 33.42 -6.81
CA ALA A 14 8.36 34.69 -6.28
C ALA A 14 7.26 35.29 -7.17
N GLY A 15 7.36 35.11 -8.50
CA GLY A 15 6.34 35.57 -9.46
C GLY A 15 5.00 34.83 -9.38
N GLU A 16 4.94 33.66 -8.75
CA GLU A 16 3.70 32.87 -8.56
C GLU A 16 3.02 33.17 -7.22
N ARG A 17 3.67 33.93 -6.34
CA ARG A 17 3.13 34.23 -5.00
C ARG A 17 2.09 35.34 -5.05
N ALA A 18 0.82 34.97 -4.89
CA ALA A 18 -0.28 35.92 -4.70
C ALA A 18 -0.40 36.37 -3.22
N GLY A 19 0.51 37.22 -2.75
CA GLY A 19 0.42 37.89 -1.44
C GLY A 19 1.06 37.15 -0.25
N SER A 20 0.99 37.75 0.94
CA SER A 20 1.51 37.18 2.19
C SER A 20 0.40 36.47 2.97
N PHE A 21 0.65 35.21 3.33
CA PHE A 21 -0.24 34.46 4.21
C PHE A 21 0.12 34.68 5.67
N THR A 22 -0.89 34.79 6.54
CA THR A 22 -0.69 34.98 7.99
C THR A 22 -0.35 33.67 8.73
N VAL A 23 -0.87 32.54 8.25
CA VAL A 23 -0.72 31.22 8.90
C VAL A 23 -0.02 30.20 8.01
N VAL A 24 -0.36 30.14 6.72
CA VAL A 24 0.21 29.16 5.77
C VAL A 24 1.73 29.38 5.64
N GLY A 25 2.51 28.32 5.83
CA GLY A 25 3.98 28.37 5.81
C GLY A 25 4.65 28.71 7.15
N SER A 26 3.88 29.10 8.17
CA SER A 26 4.37 29.44 9.53
C SER A 26 4.34 28.22 10.47
N PRO A 27 5.30 28.09 11.40
CA PRO A 27 5.29 27.03 12.40
C PRO A 27 4.22 27.31 13.46
N VAL A 28 3.04 26.68 13.30
CA VAL A 28 1.95 26.74 14.29
C VAL A 28 1.87 25.43 15.09
N ALA A 29 1.56 25.53 16.37
CA ALA A 29 1.33 24.36 17.19
C ALA A 29 0.08 23.62 16.69
N ARG A 30 0.18 22.31 16.49
CA ARG A 30 -0.97 21.48 16.16
C ARG A 30 -1.97 21.49 17.33
N SER A 31 -3.26 21.53 17.02
CA SER A 31 -4.34 21.56 18.01
C SER A 31 -4.33 20.35 18.95
N ASP A 32 -3.93 19.18 18.44
CA ASP A 32 -3.90 17.91 19.18
C ASP A 32 -2.58 17.67 19.93
N ALA A 33 -1.55 18.50 19.72
CA ALA A 33 -0.21 18.29 20.29
C ALA A 33 -0.21 18.18 21.82
N ARG A 34 -1.01 19.01 22.50
CA ARG A 34 -1.10 19.00 23.97
C ARG A 34 -1.62 17.66 24.50
N GLY A 35 -2.59 17.05 23.81
CA GLY A 35 -3.12 15.73 24.18
C GLY A 35 -2.02 14.67 24.16
N HIS A 36 -1.26 14.62 23.07
CA HIS A 36 -0.22 13.61 22.85
C HIS A 36 0.92 13.71 23.88
N VAL A 37 1.42 14.92 24.15
CA VAL A 37 2.56 15.10 25.08
C VAL A 37 2.18 15.01 26.55
N THR A 38 0.88 14.98 26.87
CA THR A 38 0.39 14.85 28.25
C THR A 38 -0.25 13.48 28.54
N GLY A 39 -0.27 12.57 27.55
CA GLY A 39 -0.95 11.28 27.67
C GLY A 39 -2.47 11.39 27.80
N ARG A 40 -3.06 12.46 27.26
CA ARG A 40 -4.51 12.73 27.32
C ARG A 40 -5.23 12.48 26.01
N THR A 41 -4.49 12.19 24.94
CA THR A 41 -5.08 11.71 23.70
C THR A 41 -5.62 10.31 23.94
N GLU A 42 -6.90 10.10 23.65
CA GLU A 42 -7.53 8.78 23.68
C GLU A 42 -7.36 8.08 22.33
N PHE A 43 -6.84 6.86 22.36
CA PHE A 43 -6.77 5.92 21.25
C PHE A 43 -7.94 4.92 21.32
N PHE A 44 -8.15 4.12 20.27
CA PHE A 44 -9.25 3.14 20.29
C PHE A 44 -9.08 2.14 21.45
N GLU A 45 -7.84 1.79 21.75
CA GLU A 45 -7.50 0.89 22.84
C GLU A 45 -7.66 1.55 24.21
N ASP A 46 -8.05 2.81 24.35
CA ASP A 46 -8.45 3.38 25.65
C ASP A 46 -9.95 3.16 25.96
N VAL A 47 -10.72 2.69 24.98
CA VAL A 47 -12.15 2.43 25.12
C VAL A 47 -12.37 1.16 25.95
N ARG A 48 -13.02 1.31 27.12
CA ARG A 48 -13.22 0.25 28.13
C ARG A 48 -14.71 0.12 28.52
N PRO A 49 -15.58 -0.34 27.61
CA PRO A 49 -16.99 -0.53 27.93
C PRO A 49 -17.17 -1.71 28.91
N ALA A 50 -18.23 -1.67 29.72
CA ALA A 50 -18.55 -2.77 30.62
C ALA A 50 -18.86 -4.06 29.83
N GLY A 51 -18.41 -5.20 30.33
CA GLY A 51 -18.67 -6.51 29.73
C GLY A 51 -17.91 -6.79 28.42
N LEU A 52 -16.84 -6.03 28.15
CA LEU A 52 -15.98 -6.18 26.97
C LEU A 52 -15.51 -7.62 26.77
N LEU A 53 -15.73 -8.15 25.57
CA LEU A 53 -15.21 -9.43 25.09
C LEU A 53 -13.95 -9.21 24.25
N HIS A 54 -13.14 -10.25 24.14
CA HIS A 54 -11.89 -10.26 23.37
C HIS A 54 -11.99 -11.26 22.23
N LEU A 55 -11.63 -10.82 21.03
CA LEU A 55 -11.60 -11.63 19.82
C LEU A 55 -10.15 -11.95 19.44
N LYS A 56 -9.87 -13.22 19.17
CA LYS A 56 -8.60 -13.69 18.57
C LYS A 56 -8.88 -14.67 17.43
N MET A 57 -7.98 -14.69 16.45
CA MET A 57 -8.10 -15.56 15.28
C MET A 57 -7.31 -16.85 15.48
N HIS A 58 -7.91 -17.98 15.10
CA HIS A 58 -7.14 -19.12 14.62
C HIS A 58 -6.75 -18.85 13.15
N ARG A 59 -5.47 -19.02 12.84
CA ARG A 59 -4.89 -18.67 11.55
C ARG A 59 -4.17 -19.88 10.95
N SER A 60 -4.12 -19.90 9.62
CA SER A 60 -3.46 -20.94 8.86
C SER A 60 -2.00 -21.12 9.25
N ALA A 61 -1.58 -22.38 9.44
CA ALA A 61 -0.19 -22.79 9.57
C ALA A 61 0.43 -23.26 8.22
N ARG A 62 -0.28 -23.06 7.11
CA ARG A 62 0.10 -23.49 5.75
C ARG A 62 0.05 -22.33 4.76
N HIS A 63 0.96 -22.37 3.78
CA HIS A 63 1.00 -21.37 2.70
C HIS A 63 -0.04 -21.62 1.61
N HIS A 64 -0.35 -22.89 1.33
CA HIS A 64 -1.35 -23.25 0.34
C HIS A 64 -1.87 -24.65 0.67
N ALA A 65 -3.14 -24.77 1.05
CA ALA A 65 -3.73 -26.05 1.43
C ALA A 65 -5.26 -26.01 1.38
N ARG A 66 -5.91 -27.12 1.03
CA ARG A 66 -7.35 -27.29 1.25
C ARG A 66 -7.61 -27.52 2.73
N LEU A 67 -8.74 -27.00 3.20
CA LEU A 67 -9.27 -27.24 4.53
C LEU A 67 -10.17 -28.48 4.46
N VAL A 68 -9.64 -29.65 4.83
CA VAL A 68 -10.39 -30.92 4.79
C VAL A 68 -11.45 -30.92 5.90
N THR A 69 -11.03 -30.57 7.12
CA THR A 69 -11.93 -30.36 8.25
C THR A 69 -11.42 -29.24 9.14
N VAL A 70 -12.35 -28.48 9.74
CA VAL A 70 -12.08 -27.45 10.75
C VAL A 70 -12.92 -27.79 11.97
N ASP A 71 -12.30 -28.31 13.04
CA ASP A 71 -12.98 -28.64 14.29
C ASP A 71 -12.78 -27.54 15.34
N THR A 72 -13.91 -27.02 15.81
CA THR A 72 -14.01 -25.96 16.81
C THR A 72 -14.54 -26.45 18.16
N ALA A 73 -14.81 -27.74 18.34
CA ALA A 73 -15.40 -28.29 19.55
C ALA A 73 -14.53 -28.02 20.79
N ALA A 74 -13.21 -28.26 20.70
CA ALA A 74 -12.29 -27.98 21.79
C ALA A 74 -12.21 -26.48 22.12
N ALA A 75 -12.23 -25.61 21.09
CA ALA A 75 -12.26 -24.16 21.28
C ALA A 75 -13.52 -23.70 22.03
N ARG A 76 -14.70 -24.23 21.67
CA ARG A 76 -15.97 -23.93 22.35
C ARG A 76 -16.01 -24.43 23.80
N ALA A 77 -15.24 -25.46 24.13
CA ALA A 77 -15.17 -26.02 25.48
C ALA A 77 -14.20 -25.26 26.41
N VAL A 78 -13.38 -24.33 25.89
CA VAL A 78 -12.45 -23.55 26.72
C VAL A 78 -13.25 -22.63 27.67
N PRO A 79 -13.00 -22.70 29.00
CA PRO A 79 -13.67 -21.82 29.95
C PRO A 79 -13.51 -20.34 29.61
N GLY A 80 -14.63 -19.62 29.54
CA GLY A 80 -14.68 -18.20 29.19
C GLY A 80 -14.83 -17.92 27.69
N VAL A 81 -14.79 -18.92 26.80
CA VAL A 81 -15.19 -18.74 25.40
C VAL A 81 -16.70 -18.57 25.32
N VAL A 82 -17.14 -17.54 24.61
CA VAL A 82 -18.55 -17.12 24.49
C VAL A 82 -19.10 -17.45 23.11
N ALA A 83 -18.29 -17.27 22.06
CA ALA A 83 -18.67 -17.60 20.69
C ALA A 83 -17.44 -18.03 19.89
N VAL A 84 -17.69 -18.87 18.88
CA VAL A 84 -16.71 -19.26 17.86
C VAL A 84 -17.39 -19.11 16.51
N LEU A 85 -16.82 -18.22 15.68
CA LEU A 85 -17.34 -17.82 14.38
C LEU A 85 -16.46 -18.39 13.27
N THR A 86 -17.11 -18.85 12.21
CA THR A 86 -16.51 -19.38 10.99
C THR A 86 -16.95 -18.55 9.79
N HIS A 87 -16.50 -18.90 8.59
CA HIS A 87 -16.94 -18.26 7.35
C HIS A 87 -18.48 -18.26 7.17
N GLN A 88 -19.21 -19.18 7.81
CA GLN A 88 -20.66 -19.29 7.73
C GLN A 88 -21.39 -18.20 8.51
N ASP A 89 -20.71 -17.58 9.47
CA ASP A 89 -21.26 -16.52 10.32
C ASP A 89 -21.08 -15.11 9.71
N ILE A 90 -20.29 -14.99 8.62
CA ILE A 90 -20.05 -13.73 7.93
C ILE A 90 -21.12 -13.54 6.83
N PRO A 91 -21.97 -12.50 6.89
CA PRO A 91 -23.09 -12.32 5.95
C PRO A 91 -22.65 -12.31 4.49
N ASN A 92 -21.66 -11.48 4.15
CA ASN A 92 -20.96 -11.51 2.88
C ASN A 92 -19.47 -11.78 3.12
N ASN A 93 -19.08 -13.05 3.00
CA ASN A 93 -17.74 -13.49 3.30
C ASN A 93 -16.71 -13.21 2.19
N LEU A 94 -17.10 -12.77 0.98
CA LEU A 94 -16.16 -12.54 -0.14
C LEU A 94 -16.20 -11.07 -0.59
N TYR A 95 -15.07 -10.37 -0.55
CA TYR A 95 -15.00 -8.95 -0.91
C TYR A 95 -13.63 -8.55 -1.47
N THR A 96 -13.55 -7.35 -2.05
CA THR A 96 -12.29 -6.61 -2.24
C THR A 96 -12.45 -5.16 -1.77
N PRO A 97 -11.47 -4.58 -1.04
CA PRO A 97 -11.55 -3.19 -0.58
C PRO A 97 -11.83 -2.18 -1.71
N LEU A 98 -11.34 -2.45 -2.91
CA LEU A 98 -11.42 -1.53 -4.05
C LEU A 98 -12.74 -1.64 -4.85
N LYS A 99 -13.69 -2.49 -4.44
CA LYS A 99 -14.99 -2.65 -5.13
C LYS A 99 -15.74 -1.33 -5.30
N LEU A 100 -15.67 -0.46 -4.30
CA LEU A 100 -16.33 0.86 -4.29
C LEU A 100 -15.86 1.79 -5.41
N ILE A 101 -14.68 1.53 -5.99
CA ILE A 101 -14.15 2.27 -7.15
C ILE A 101 -14.13 1.43 -8.44
N GLY A 102 -14.89 0.32 -8.47
CA GLY A 102 -15.10 -0.50 -9.66
C GLY A 102 -13.99 -1.52 -9.95
N VAL A 103 -13.08 -1.79 -9.00
CA VAL A 103 -12.09 -2.87 -9.14
C VAL A 103 -12.77 -4.19 -8.77
N THR A 104 -12.74 -5.14 -9.68
CA THR A 104 -13.41 -6.45 -9.59
C THR A 104 -12.50 -7.54 -10.16
N PRO A 105 -12.77 -8.84 -9.89
CA PRO A 105 -13.81 -9.40 -9.00
C PRO A 105 -13.49 -9.20 -7.51
N ASP A 106 -14.48 -9.46 -6.65
CA ASP A 106 -14.24 -9.72 -5.23
C ASP A 106 -13.44 -11.02 -5.09
N ASP A 107 -12.40 -11.02 -4.27
CA ASP A 107 -11.43 -12.12 -4.28
C ASP A 107 -10.92 -12.58 -2.91
N GLU A 108 -11.08 -11.77 -1.87
CA GLU A 108 -10.57 -12.09 -0.53
C GLU A 108 -11.71 -12.49 0.40
N PRO A 109 -11.67 -13.71 0.97
CA PRO A 109 -12.61 -14.08 1.99
C PRO A 109 -12.26 -13.42 3.34
N VAL A 110 -13.27 -13.01 4.12
CA VAL A 110 -13.05 -12.48 5.48
C VAL A 110 -12.50 -13.57 6.40
N LEU A 111 -13.07 -14.77 6.32
CA LEU A 111 -12.56 -16.00 6.92
C LEU A 111 -12.48 -17.09 5.84
N ALA A 112 -11.38 -17.85 5.81
CA ALA A 112 -11.16 -18.90 4.83
C ALA A 112 -12.31 -19.93 4.80
N VAL A 113 -12.69 -20.36 3.59
CA VAL A 113 -13.84 -21.26 3.36
C VAL A 113 -13.36 -22.70 3.19
N ASP A 114 -12.70 -22.98 2.07
CA ASP A 114 -12.32 -24.32 1.61
C ASP A 114 -10.81 -24.47 1.43
N LYS A 115 -10.09 -23.36 1.34
CA LYS A 115 -8.66 -23.31 1.05
C LYS A 115 -8.01 -22.09 1.69
N VAL A 116 -6.79 -22.29 2.18
CA VAL A 116 -5.87 -21.22 2.58
C VAL A 116 -4.82 -21.01 1.49
N ARG A 117 -4.48 -19.76 1.21
CA ARG A 117 -3.62 -19.29 0.13
C ARG A 117 -2.38 -18.55 0.61
N TYR A 118 -2.28 -18.28 1.91
CA TYR A 118 -1.06 -17.79 2.55
C TYR A 118 -0.95 -18.21 4.02
N LEU A 119 0.27 -18.17 4.55
CA LEU A 119 0.55 -18.46 5.96
C LEU A 119 0.00 -17.34 6.85
N GLY A 120 -0.89 -17.69 7.79
CA GLY A 120 -1.54 -16.72 8.67
C GLY A 120 -2.93 -16.27 8.22
N GLU A 121 -3.47 -16.82 7.13
CA GLU A 121 -4.85 -16.58 6.70
C GLU A 121 -5.86 -16.91 7.80
N PRO A 122 -6.80 -16.01 8.15
CA PRO A 122 -7.75 -16.27 9.23
C PRO A 122 -8.76 -17.35 8.82
N ILE A 123 -8.98 -18.34 9.70
CA ILE A 123 -9.91 -19.46 9.46
C ILE A 123 -11.10 -19.39 10.42
N VAL A 124 -10.84 -19.11 11.71
CA VAL A 124 -11.87 -19.08 12.77
C VAL A 124 -11.63 -17.90 13.69
N ALA A 125 -12.69 -17.19 14.07
CA ALA A 125 -12.65 -16.15 15.09
C ALA A 125 -13.22 -16.67 16.41
N VAL A 126 -12.45 -16.54 17.49
CA VAL A 126 -12.83 -16.97 18.84
C VAL A 126 -13.05 -15.74 19.72
N VAL A 127 -14.21 -15.67 20.35
CA VAL A 127 -14.65 -14.56 21.20
C VAL A 127 -14.80 -15.05 22.64
N ALA A 128 -14.13 -14.40 23.59
CA ALA A 128 -14.10 -14.84 24.98
C ALA A 128 -14.16 -13.67 25.97
N GLU A 129 -14.44 -13.98 27.24
CA GLU A 129 -14.51 -13.00 28.34
C GLU A 129 -13.16 -12.37 28.69
N THR A 130 -12.06 -13.02 28.35
CA THR A 130 -10.71 -12.52 28.56
C THR A 130 -9.85 -12.78 27.33
N GLU A 131 -8.81 -11.97 27.13
CA GLU A 131 -7.85 -12.19 26.05
C GLU A 131 -7.17 -13.56 26.15
N ALA A 132 -6.82 -14.00 27.37
CA ALA A 132 -6.20 -15.30 27.59
C ALA A 132 -7.12 -16.46 27.16
N ALA A 133 -8.42 -16.40 27.48
CA ALA A 133 -9.38 -17.41 27.03
C ALA A 133 -9.58 -17.38 25.51
N ALA A 134 -9.58 -16.20 24.88
CA ALA A 134 -9.68 -16.06 23.43
C ALA A 134 -8.46 -16.68 22.72
N LEU A 135 -7.25 -16.42 23.23
CA LEU A 135 -6.00 -17.02 22.74
C LEU A 135 -6.01 -18.55 22.93
N ALA A 136 -6.42 -19.03 24.10
CA ALA A 136 -6.51 -20.47 24.37
C ALA A 136 -7.52 -21.17 23.46
N GLY A 137 -8.70 -20.57 23.25
CA GLY A 137 -9.69 -21.10 22.32
C GLY A 137 -9.21 -21.08 20.87
N ALA A 138 -8.56 -20.02 20.41
CA ALA A 138 -7.97 -19.96 19.08
C ALA A 138 -6.89 -21.04 18.87
N ALA A 139 -6.07 -21.31 19.89
CA ALA A 139 -5.06 -22.37 19.85
C ALA A 139 -5.67 -23.79 19.91
N ALA A 140 -6.89 -23.95 20.42
CA ALA A 140 -7.59 -25.22 20.53
C ALA A 140 -8.37 -25.62 19.26
N VAL A 141 -8.51 -24.73 18.27
CA VAL A 141 -9.06 -25.08 16.96
C VAL A 141 -8.08 -26.03 16.27
N THR A 142 -8.61 -27.13 15.71
CA THR A 142 -7.82 -28.09 14.95
C THR A 142 -8.27 -28.09 13.50
N VAL A 143 -7.29 -28.17 12.59
CA VAL A 143 -7.52 -28.11 11.15
C VAL A 143 -6.76 -29.25 10.49
N ASP A 144 -7.46 -30.04 9.69
CA ASP A 144 -6.87 -31.03 8.81
C ASP A 144 -6.64 -30.39 7.43
N TYR A 145 -5.39 -30.47 6.95
CA TYR A 145 -4.94 -29.79 5.74
C TYR A 145 -4.55 -30.82 4.67
N ASP A 146 -4.96 -30.58 3.42
CA ASP A 146 -4.40 -31.21 2.23
C ASP A 146 -3.50 -30.18 1.53
N ASP A 147 -2.18 -30.30 1.71
CA ASP A 147 -1.20 -29.33 1.23
C ASP A 147 -1.16 -29.28 -0.31
N LEU A 148 -1.13 -28.06 -0.85
CA LEU A 148 -1.10 -27.78 -2.28
C LEU A 148 0.25 -27.17 -2.68
N PRO A 149 0.70 -27.33 -3.94
CA PRO A 149 1.89 -26.65 -4.43
C PRO A 149 1.74 -25.13 -4.31
N ALA A 150 2.72 -24.47 -3.67
CA ALA A 150 2.75 -23.02 -3.52
C ALA A 150 3.78 -22.39 -4.47
N VAL A 151 3.52 -21.15 -4.90
CA VAL A 151 4.45 -20.34 -5.68
C VAL A 151 4.72 -19.02 -4.99
N PHE A 152 5.99 -18.66 -4.86
CA PHE A 152 6.41 -17.44 -4.17
C PHE A 152 7.14 -16.47 -5.09
N ASP A 153 7.74 -16.91 -6.18
CA ASP A 153 8.39 -15.97 -7.10
C ASP A 153 7.40 -15.44 -8.14
N VAL A 154 7.41 -14.13 -8.38
CA VAL A 154 6.48 -13.49 -9.33
C VAL A 154 6.74 -13.89 -10.78
N GLU A 155 7.97 -14.22 -11.17
CA GLU A 155 8.26 -14.71 -12.52
C GLU A 155 7.88 -16.20 -12.65
N GLU A 156 8.12 -17.01 -11.61
CA GLU A 156 7.64 -18.40 -11.56
C GLU A 156 6.11 -18.47 -11.59
N ALA A 157 5.40 -17.58 -10.89
CA ALA A 157 3.94 -17.53 -10.87
C ALA A 157 3.32 -17.25 -12.25
N LEU A 158 4.07 -16.55 -13.12
CA LEU A 158 3.65 -16.24 -14.49
C LEU A 158 4.10 -17.29 -15.53
N ALA A 159 4.88 -18.30 -15.13
CA ALA A 159 5.33 -19.36 -16.01
C ALA A 159 4.17 -20.29 -16.40
N GLU A 160 4.29 -20.91 -17.57
CA GLU A 160 3.33 -21.93 -18.01
C GLU A 160 3.32 -23.12 -17.05
N GLY A 161 2.13 -23.55 -16.61
CA GLY A 161 1.97 -24.65 -15.67
C GLY A 161 2.27 -24.32 -14.21
N ALA A 162 2.51 -23.04 -13.87
CA ALA A 162 2.66 -22.62 -12.49
C ALA A 162 1.41 -22.96 -11.64
N PRO A 163 1.57 -23.29 -10.35
CA PRO A 163 0.43 -23.47 -9.46
C PRO A 163 -0.45 -22.22 -9.46
N LEU A 164 -1.76 -22.40 -9.66
CA LEU A 164 -2.71 -21.30 -9.55
C LEU A 164 -2.95 -20.98 -8.07
N VAL A 165 -2.72 -19.72 -7.70
CA VAL A 165 -3.03 -19.20 -6.36
C VAL A 165 -4.55 -19.07 -6.22
N ASN A 166 -5.18 -18.51 -7.25
CA ASN A 166 -6.58 -18.20 -7.32
C ASN A 166 -7.24 -18.79 -8.57
N GLU A 167 -8.11 -19.78 -8.37
CA GLU A 167 -8.81 -20.46 -9.45
C GLU A 167 -9.82 -19.54 -10.15
N TYR A 168 -10.40 -18.56 -9.44
CA TYR A 168 -11.42 -17.65 -9.98
C TYR A 168 -10.88 -16.78 -11.14
N GLN A 169 -9.59 -16.48 -11.15
CA GLN A 169 -8.96 -15.66 -12.19
C GLN A 169 -8.49 -16.52 -13.38
N GLY A 170 -8.29 -17.83 -13.16
CA GLY A 170 -7.72 -18.76 -14.13
C GLY A 170 -6.25 -18.50 -14.49
N ASN A 171 -5.60 -17.56 -13.81
CA ASN A 171 -4.20 -17.16 -13.98
C ASN A 171 -3.69 -16.46 -12.71
N ASN A 172 -2.39 -16.16 -12.64
CA ASN A 172 -1.76 -15.52 -11.48
C ASN A 172 -1.50 -14.02 -11.67
N TYR A 173 -2.30 -13.29 -12.45
CA TYR A 173 -2.19 -11.84 -12.60
C TYR A 173 -3.55 -11.13 -12.59
N PHE A 174 -3.53 -9.87 -12.16
CA PHE A 174 -4.69 -9.00 -12.29
C PHE A 174 -4.86 -8.53 -13.74
N THR A 175 -6.09 -8.57 -14.26
CA THR A 175 -6.39 -8.13 -15.64
C THR A 175 -6.87 -6.67 -15.67
N TYR A 176 -6.14 -5.83 -16.42
CA TYR A 176 -6.40 -4.40 -16.61
C TYR A 176 -7.05 -4.14 -17.96
N GLU A 177 -8.36 -3.84 -17.99
CA GLU A 177 -9.08 -3.51 -19.24
C GLU A 177 -8.79 -4.47 -20.41
N GLY A 178 -8.70 -5.78 -20.11
CA GLY A 178 -8.37 -6.83 -21.08
C GLY A 178 -6.88 -7.10 -21.30
N HIS A 179 -6.00 -6.51 -20.49
CA HIS A 179 -4.55 -6.69 -20.56
C HIS A 179 -4.01 -7.38 -19.31
N HIS A 180 -2.99 -8.22 -19.48
CA HIS A 180 -2.28 -8.91 -18.38
C HIS A 180 -1.38 -7.99 -17.53
N CYS A 181 -1.33 -6.69 -17.83
CA CYS A 181 -0.52 -5.69 -17.14
C CYS A 181 -1.09 -4.30 -17.36
N ARG A 182 -0.73 -3.37 -16.47
CA ARG A 182 -0.98 -1.95 -16.68
C ARG A 182 0.07 -1.38 -17.61
N ARG A 183 -0.38 -0.70 -18.67
CA ARG A 183 0.47 -0.24 -19.77
C ARG A 183 0.53 1.28 -19.88
N VAL A 184 1.72 1.82 -20.08
CA VAL A 184 1.93 3.20 -20.56
C VAL A 184 2.73 3.15 -21.86
N ARG A 185 2.29 3.92 -22.87
CA ARG A 185 2.90 3.97 -24.21
C ARG A 185 2.97 5.40 -24.71
N PHE A 186 4.16 5.85 -25.08
CA PHE A 186 4.44 7.18 -25.60
C PHE A 186 5.59 7.11 -26.61
N GLY A 187 5.44 7.76 -27.77
CA GLY A 187 6.46 7.71 -28.82
C GLY A 187 6.70 6.30 -29.41
N ASP A 188 7.91 6.09 -29.94
CA ASP A 188 8.39 4.85 -30.56
C ASP A 188 9.72 4.46 -29.90
N VAL A 189 9.66 3.52 -28.96
CA VAL A 189 10.82 3.08 -28.18
C VAL A 189 11.83 2.30 -29.02
N ASP A 190 11.39 1.52 -29.99
CA ASP A 190 12.28 0.68 -30.80
C ASP A 190 13.15 1.54 -31.71
N LYS A 191 12.53 2.54 -32.37
CA LYS A 191 13.26 3.53 -33.16
C LYS A 191 14.24 4.33 -32.30
N ALA A 192 13.84 4.70 -31.09
CA ALA A 192 14.67 5.50 -30.20
C ALA A 192 15.83 4.70 -29.61
N PHE A 193 15.67 3.41 -29.33
CA PHE A 193 16.78 2.52 -28.96
C PHE A 193 17.77 2.34 -30.12
N ALA A 194 17.29 2.21 -31.36
CA ALA A 194 18.15 2.10 -32.53
C ALA A 194 18.97 3.38 -32.82
N ALA A 195 18.47 4.54 -32.37
CA ALA A 195 19.13 5.84 -32.52
C ALA A 195 19.98 6.25 -31.29
N ALA A 196 19.97 5.47 -30.21
CA ALA A 196 20.71 5.77 -29.00
C ALA A 196 22.20 5.43 -29.16
N ASP A 197 23.08 6.28 -28.64
CA ASP A 197 24.52 6.02 -28.60
C ASP A 197 24.85 4.91 -27.60
N HIS A 198 24.07 4.83 -26.51
CA HIS A 198 24.23 3.85 -25.46
C HIS A 198 22.88 3.28 -25.03
N VAL A 199 22.85 1.99 -24.69
CA VAL A 199 21.68 1.33 -24.11
C VAL A 199 22.09 0.66 -22.81
N PHE A 200 21.38 1.01 -21.73
CA PHE A 200 21.65 0.50 -20.39
C PHE A 200 20.46 -0.28 -19.88
N GLU A 201 20.68 -1.50 -19.41
CA GLU A 201 19.63 -2.38 -18.90
C GLU A 201 20.05 -3.03 -17.59
N TRP A 202 19.24 -2.86 -16.54
CA TRP A 202 19.48 -3.46 -15.23
C TRP A 202 18.20 -3.92 -14.54
N ARG A 203 18.38 -4.82 -13.57
CA ARG A 203 17.33 -5.34 -12.69
C ARG A 203 17.50 -4.78 -11.28
N TYR A 204 16.39 -4.37 -10.69
CA TYR A 204 16.24 -3.91 -9.31
C TYR A 204 15.19 -4.76 -8.59
N GLN A 205 15.32 -4.88 -7.27
CA GLN A 205 14.35 -5.62 -6.47
C GLN A 205 14.23 -5.08 -5.05
N SER A 206 13.08 -5.34 -4.43
CA SER A 206 12.85 -5.13 -2.99
C SER A 206 12.20 -6.37 -2.37
N SER A 207 12.41 -6.53 -1.06
CA SER A 207 11.63 -7.46 -0.24
C SER A 207 10.33 -6.79 0.23
N PRO A 208 9.35 -7.54 0.73
CA PRO A 208 8.21 -6.97 1.45
C PRO A 208 8.68 -6.14 2.65
N ILE A 209 7.94 -5.08 2.98
CA ILE A 209 8.25 -4.19 4.10
C ILE A 209 6.99 -3.96 4.92
N GLU A 210 7.03 -4.30 6.20
CA GLU A 210 5.94 -4.01 7.15
C GLU A 210 6.08 -2.59 7.72
N GLN A 211 4.96 -1.96 8.04
CA GLN A 211 4.84 -0.56 8.40
C GLN A 211 5.38 -0.22 9.79
N ALA A 212 5.39 -1.21 10.69
CA ALA A 212 5.76 -1.16 12.09
C ALA A 212 5.08 -0.01 12.86
N PRO A 213 3.74 0.15 12.76
CA PRO A 213 3.04 1.19 13.52
C PRO A 213 3.20 0.92 15.02
N VAL A 214 3.34 1.95 15.85
CA VAL A 214 3.56 1.77 17.31
C VAL A 214 2.32 1.20 17.97
N GLU A 215 1.15 1.75 17.65
CA GLU A 215 -0.15 1.15 17.96
C GLU A 215 -0.44 0.06 16.92
N THR A 216 -0.68 -1.18 17.36
CA THR A 216 -1.10 -2.29 16.50
C THR A 216 -2.54 -2.14 16.05
N THR A 217 -2.86 -2.66 14.86
CA THR A 217 -4.17 -2.61 14.23
C THR A 217 -5.26 -3.21 15.12
N GLY A 218 -6.37 -2.50 15.28
CA GLY A 218 -7.47 -2.99 16.11
C GLY A 218 -8.71 -2.10 16.14
N CYS A 219 -9.77 -2.65 16.74
CA CYS A 219 -11.00 -1.93 17.00
C CYS A 219 -11.71 -2.40 18.27
N VAL A 220 -12.62 -1.56 18.77
CA VAL A 220 -13.63 -1.89 19.77
C VAL A 220 -15.01 -1.58 19.22
N VAL A 221 -15.86 -2.59 19.10
CA VAL A 221 -17.25 -2.45 18.65
C VAL A 221 -18.17 -2.47 19.87
N VAL A 222 -19.07 -1.49 19.97
CA VAL A 222 -20.02 -1.32 21.07
C VAL A 222 -21.45 -1.30 20.51
N PRO A 223 -22.25 -2.37 20.71
CA PRO A 223 -23.67 -2.36 20.41
C PRO A 223 -24.40 -1.23 21.13
N GLN A 224 -25.34 -0.58 20.46
CA GLN A 224 -26.16 0.51 21.00
C GLN A 224 -27.60 0.05 21.24
N PRO A 225 -28.34 0.67 22.17
CA PRO A 225 -29.73 0.31 22.46
C PRO A 225 -30.70 0.42 21.27
N ASP A 226 -30.37 1.23 20.26
CA ASP A 226 -31.15 1.43 19.03
C ASP A 226 -30.80 0.41 17.92
N GLY A 227 -29.99 -0.61 18.25
CA GLY A 227 -29.56 -1.65 17.32
C GLY A 227 -28.41 -1.23 16.41
N ARG A 228 -27.81 -0.04 16.60
CA ARG A 228 -26.63 0.40 15.86
C ARG A 228 -25.34 -0.14 16.47
N LEU A 229 -24.26 -0.14 15.68
CA LEU A 229 -22.91 -0.44 16.16
C LEU A 229 -22.06 0.82 16.17
N ARG A 230 -21.45 1.14 17.31
CA ARG A 230 -20.38 2.14 17.39
C ARG A 230 -19.03 1.43 17.31
N ILE A 231 -18.21 1.80 16.35
CA ILE A 231 -16.94 1.13 16.02
C ILE A 231 -15.81 2.13 16.31
N HIS A 232 -15.07 1.93 17.39
CA HIS A 232 -13.85 2.68 17.66
C HIS A 232 -12.70 1.95 16.95
N SER A 233 -12.13 2.54 15.92
CA SER A 233 -11.09 1.91 15.09
C SER A 233 -9.93 2.88 14.88
N ASP A 234 -8.72 2.32 14.77
CA ASP A 234 -7.51 3.03 14.37
C ASP A 234 -7.32 3.13 12.85
N THR A 235 -8.40 2.91 12.08
CA THR A 235 -8.42 3.09 10.62
C THR A 235 -7.95 4.49 10.18
N GLN A 236 -7.21 4.51 9.08
CA GLN A 236 -6.82 5.74 8.38
C GLN A 236 -7.92 6.30 7.46
N ALA A 237 -8.99 5.53 7.22
CA ALA A 237 -9.99 5.85 6.21
C ALA A 237 -11.41 5.56 6.72
N CYS A 238 -11.87 6.31 7.73
CA CYS A 238 -13.14 6.06 8.43
C CYS A 238 -14.34 5.79 7.50
N PHE A 239 -14.56 6.59 6.45
CA PHE A 239 -15.69 6.36 5.54
C PHE A 239 -15.48 5.12 4.66
N PHE A 240 -14.26 4.87 4.21
CA PHE A 240 -13.94 3.68 3.44
C PHE A 240 -14.10 2.40 4.25
N THR A 241 -13.66 2.40 5.51
CA THR A 241 -13.89 1.29 6.45
C THR A 241 -15.37 1.12 6.76
N LEU A 242 -16.12 2.21 6.94
CA LEU A 242 -17.57 2.18 7.17
C LEU A 242 -18.27 1.48 6.00
N ASP A 243 -17.93 1.88 4.78
CA ASP A 243 -18.61 1.40 3.59
C ASP A 243 -18.32 -0.08 3.33
N ASN A 244 -17.05 -0.48 3.42
CA ASN A 244 -16.67 -1.89 3.28
C ASN A 244 -17.24 -2.77 4.41
N THR A 245 -17.23 -2.28 5.66
CA THR A 245 -17.84 -3.01 6.78
C THR A 245 -19.33 -3.22 6.56
N ALA A 246 -20.05 -2.20 6.10
CA ALA A 246 -21.47 -2.32 5.77
C ALA A 246 -21.73 -3.35 4.66
N LEU A 247 -20.89 -3.38 3.62
CA LEU A 247 -20.99 -4.36 2.53
C LEU A 247 -20.73 -5.80 2.99
N ILE A 248 -19.77 -6.02 3.89
CA ILE A 248 -19.46 -7.34 4.46
C ILE A 248 -20.58 -7.81 5.40
N LEU A 249 -21.17 -6.90 6.17
CA LEU A 249 -22.26 -7.21 7.10
C LEU A 249 -23.63 -7.28 6.42
N GLU A 250 -23.73 -6.97 5.13
CA GLU A 250 -24.99 -6.75 4.42
C GLU A 250 -25.95 -5.80 5.18
N SER A 251 -25.38 -4.75 5.78
CA SER A 251 -26.10 -3.79 6.62
C SER A 251 -26.18 -2.41 5.96
N GLU A 252 -27.24 -1.66 6.27
CA GLU A 252 -27.30 -0.24 5.92
C GLU A 252 -26.20 0.55 6.62
N PHE A 253 -25.53 1.47 5.92
CA PHE A 253 -24.44 2.28 6.46
C PHE A 253 -24.86 3.11 7.68
N ASN A 254 -26.12 3.54 7.76
CA ASN A 254 -26.66 4.31 8.89
C ASN A 254 -26.70 3.51 10.21
N LYS A 255 -26.64 2.17 10.17
CA LYS A 255 -26.58 1.28 11.33
C LYS A 255 -25.19 1.22 11.94
N LEU A 256 -24.18 1.68 11.22
CA LEU A 256 -22.80 1.68 11.67
C LEU A 256 -22.35 3.12 11.94
N ARG A 257 -21.51 3.31 12.96
CA ARG A 257 -20.86 4.58 13.26
C ARG A 257 -19.40 4.34 13.60
N ILE A 258 -18.51 4.67 12.67
CA ILE A 258 -17.07 4.67 12.93
C ILE A 258 -16.67 5.93 13.71
N VAL A 259 -15.89 5.71 14.76
CA VAL A 259 -15.21 6.71 15.57
C VAL A 259 -13.72 6.45 15.39
N GLY A 260 -13.02 7.37 14.73
CA GLY A 260 -11.59 7.28 14.45
C GLY A 260 -10.97 8.67 14.32
N GLY A 261 -9.75 8.75 13.78
CA GLY A 261 -9.02 10.01 13.56
C GLY A 261 -7.84 10.23 14.52
N THR A 262 -7.79 9.48 15.62
CA THR A 262 -6.58 9.31 16.43
C THR A 262 -5.97 7.95 16.10
N VAL A 263 -4.76 7.95 15.53
CA VAL A 263 -4.08 6.74 15.06
C VAL A 263 -2.61 6.78 15.44
N GLY A 264 -2.13 5.77 16.16
CA GLY A 264 -0.75 5.60 16.63
C GLY A 264 0.23 5.10 15.56
N GLY A 265 0.11 5.66 14.35
CA GLY A 265 0.83 5.23 13.16
C GLY A 265 0.04 4.25 12.30
N GLY A 266 0.19 4.35 10.99
CA GLY A 266 -0.48 3.46 10.04
C GLY A 266 0.31 3.33 8.74
N PHE A 267 0.82 4.44 8.20
CA PHE A 267 1.69 4.46 7.02
C PHE A 267 1.12 3.76 5.78
N GLY A 268 -0.21 3.60 5.71
CA GLY A 268 -0.93 2.86 4.68
C GLY A 268 -1.48 1.52 5.16
N GLY A 269 -0.90 0.90 6.20
CA GLY A 269 -1.29 -0.43 6.67
C GLY A 269 -2.68 -0.51 7.33
N LYS A 270 -3.21 0.64 7.78
CA LYS A 270 -4.54 0.73 8.42
C LYS A 270 -5.61 1.31 7.50
N VAL A 271 -5.44 1.17 6.18
CA VAL A 271 -6.52 1.46 5.19
C VAL A 271 -7.29 0.20 4.79
N ASP A 272 -6.69 -0.98 5.00
CA ASP A 272 -7.37 -2.25 4.82
C ASP A 272 -8.44 -2.44 5.91
N VAL A 273 -9.51 -3.15 5.55
CA VAL A 273 -10.67 -3.35 6.41
C VAL A 273 -10.66 -4.80 6.86
N VAL A 274 -10.08 -5.05 8.03
CA VAL A 274 -9.71 -6.42 8.45
C VAL A 274 -10.32 -6.79 9.80
N VAL A 275 -10.23 -5.90 10.79
CA VAL A 275 -10.64 -6.20 12.17
C VAL A 275 -12.10 -5.84 12.44
N GLU A 276 -12.58 -4.78 11.79
CA GLU A 276 -13.89 -4.19 12.05
C GLU A 276 -15.04 -5.13 11.70
N PRO A 277 -15.08 -5.77 10.50
CA PRO A 277 -16.24 -6.57 10.12
C PRO A 277 -16.45 -7.77 11.05
N VAL A 278 -15.38 -8.48 11.40
CA VAL A 278 -15.48 -9.67 12.28
C VAL A 278 -15.83 -9.28 13.71
N ALA A 279 -15.27 -8.17 14.21
CA ALA A 279 -15.66 -7.64 15.53
C ALA A 279 -17.12 -7.19 15.55
N CYS A 280 -17.65 -6.65 14.45
CA CYS A 280 -19.06 -6.33 14.30
C CYS A 280 -19.95 -7.58 14.33
N VAL A 281 -19.63 -8.62 13.55
CA VAL A 281 -20.36 -9.91 13.60
C VAL A 281 -20.36 -10.47 15.01
N ALA A 282 -19.21 -10.50 15.68
CA ALA A 282 -19.09 -10.95 17.07
C ALA A 282 -19.96 -10.13 18.03
N ALA A 283 -20.00 -8.81 17.87
CA ALA A 283 -20.82 -7.93 18.71
C ALA A 283 -22.33 -8.12 18.44
N MET A 284 -22.72 -8.41 17.19
CA MET A 284 -24.10 -8.72 16.81
C MET A 284 -24.56 -10.06 17.40
N VAL A 285 -23.72 -11.11 17.32
CA VAL A 285 -24.04 -12.46 17.83
C VAL A 285 -24.10 -12.49 19.36
N THR A 286 -23.20 -11.77 20.03
CA THR A 286 -23.10 -11.80 21.50
C THR A 286 -23.92 -10.73 22.20
N HIS A 287 -24.40 -9.72 21.47
CA HIS A 287 -25.01 -8.49 22.01
C HIS A 287 -24.13 -7.78 23.05
N ARG A 288 -22.81 -7.97 23.00
CA ARG A 288 -21.84 -7.42 23.94
C ARG A 288 -20.76 -6.63 23.18
N PRO A 289 -20.07 -5.68 23.85
CA PRO A 289 -18.93 -5.02 23.25
C PRO A 289 -17.80 -6.02 22.96
N VAL A 290 -17.13 -5.87 21.82
CA VAL A 290 -16.04 -6.77 21.39
C VAL A 290 -14.81 -5.95 21.00
N LYS A 291 -13.65 -6.32 21.53
CA LYS A 291 -12.34 -5.83 21.12
C LYS A 291 -11.65 -6.85 20.24
N PHE A 292 -11.18 -6.42 19.08
CA PHE A 292 -10.22 -7.18 18.27
C PHE A 292 -8.97 -6.33 18.08
N VAL A 293 -7.83 -6.81 18.56
CA VAL A 293 -6.53 -6.15 18.42
C VAL A 293 -5.45 -7.17 18.12
N TYR A 294 -4.56 -6.82 17.21
CA TYR A 294 -3.39 -7.65 16.92
C TYR A 294 -2.37 -7.61 18.04
N GLY A 295 -1.71 -8.74 18.27
CA GLY A 295 -0.42 -8.72 18.97
C GLY A 295 0.67 -8.11 18.08
N ARG A 296 1.80 -7.66 18.65
CA ARG A 296 2.94 -7.16 17.85
C ARG A 296 3.47 -8.19 16.87
N TYR A 297 3.64 -9.43 17.31
CA TYR A 297 4.09 -10.52 16.43
C TYR A 297 3.09 -10.79 15.31
N GLU A 298 1.79 -10.74 15.64
CA GLU A 298 0.70 -10.92 14.67
C GLU A 298 0.71 -9.81 13.62
N GLU A 299 0.82 -8.53 14.03
CA GLU A 299 0.96 -7.41 13.10
C GLU A 299 2.09 -7.65 12.09
N MET A 300 3.28 -7.98 12.58
CA MET A 300 4.46 -8.22 11.75
C MET A 300 4.30 -9.40 10.78
N GLN A 301 3.44 -10.35 11.09
CA GLN A 301 3.23 -11.56 10.32
C GLN A 301 2.12 -11.40 9.26
N VAL A 302 1.00 -10.78 9.63
CA VAL A 302 -0.25 -10.84 8.84
C VAL A 302 -0.84 -9.47 8.47
N SER A 303 -0.29 -8.36 8.97
CA SER A 303 -0.64 -7.05 8.41
C SER A 303 -0.21 -7.00 6.95
N SER A 304 -0.87 -6.16 6.15
CA SER A 304 -0.55 -6.06 4.72
C SER A 304 0.79 -5.35 4.55
N PRO A 305 1.86 -5.99 4.07
CA PRO A 305 3.11 -5.28 3.83
C PRO A 305 3.04 -4.45 2.55
N ARG A 306 4.05 -3.62 2.31
CA ARG A 306 4.41 -3.23 0.94
C ARG A 306 4.74 -4.47 0.11
N ALA A 307 4.30 -4.47 -1.14
CA ALA A 307 4.68 -5.48 -2.12
C ALA A 307 6.21 -5.64 -2.25
N ALA A 308 6.65 -6.88 -2.47
CA ALA A 308 7.93 -7.11 -3.12
C ALA A 308 7.80 -6.71 -4.59
N GLU A 309 8.83 -6.06 -5.14
CA GLU A 309 8.83 -5.63 -6.53
C GLU A 309 10.10 -6.14 -7.24
N ARG A 310 9.95 -6.55 -8.50
CA ARG A 310 11.06 -6.86 -9.41
C ARG A 310 10.93 -5.97 -10.64
N ILE A 311 11.93 -5.14 -10.89
CA ILE A 311 11.88 -4.06 -11.88
C ILE A 311 13.05 -4.23 -12.84
N TYR A 312 12.74 -4.36 -14.12
CA TYR A 312 13.70 -4.31 -15.23
C TYR A 312 13.57 -2.95 -15.89
N LEU A 313 14.67 -2.20 -15.91
CA LEU A 313 14.71 -0.84 -16.46
C LEU A 313 15.74 -0.77 -17.58
N LYS A 314 15.31 -0.28 -18.74
CA LYS A 314 16.14 -0.13 -19.93
C LYS A 314 16.03 1.28 -20.48
N ASP A 315 17.16 1.98 -20.59
CA ASP A 315 17.22 3.34 -21.11
C ASP A 315 18.13 3.43 -22.33
N GLY A 316 17.66 4.11 -23.38
CA GLY A 316 18.45 4.52 -24.53
C GLY A 316 18.90 5.95 -24.33
N VAL A 317 20.20 6.19 -24.35
CA VAL A 317 20.83 7.45 -23.94
C VAL A 317 21.78 7.93 -25.03
N SER A 318 21.76 9.22 -25.34
CA SER A 318 22.76 9.86 -26.19
C SER A 318 24.10 10.04 -25.45
N ALA A 319 25.17 10.31 -26.20
CA ALA A 319 26.51 10.55 -25.65
C ALA A 319 26.56 11.74 -24.67
N ASP A 320 25.67 12.73 -24.83
CA ASP A 320 25.57 13.89 -23.93
C ASP A 320 24.63 13.67 -22.72
N GLY A 321 24.08 12.45 -22.57
CA GLY A 321 23.27 12.03 -21.43
C GLY A 321 21.75 12.23 -21.59
N ARG A 322 21.23 12.62 -22.76
CA ARG A 322 19.77 12.73 -22.95
C ARG A 322 19.15 11.35 -23.05
N ILE A 323 18.08 11.13 -22.31
CA ILE A 323 17.34 9.88 -22.36
C ILE A 323 16.35 9.98 -23.53
N LEU A 324 16.59 9.16 -24.55
CA LEU A 324 15.79 9.09 -25.77
C LEU A 324 14.65 8.08 -25.63
N ALA A 325 14.88 6.99 -24.90
CA ALA A 325 13.91 5.92 -24.70
C ALA A 325 13.98 5.39 -23.28
N ARG A 326 12.82 5.05 -22.71
CA ARG A 326 12.70 4.27 -21.48
C ARG A 326 11.74 3.11 -21.67
N GLN A 327 12.21 1.91 -21.35
CA GLN A 327 11.37 0.73 -21.24
C GLN A 327 11.44 0.16 -19.83
N VAL A 328 10.28 -0.13 -19.25
CA VAL A 328 10.18 -0.75 -17.92
C VAL A 328 9.28 -1.97 -17.96
N ARG A 329 9.76 -3.07 -17.38
CA ARG A 329 8.94 -4.22 -17.02
C ARG A 329 9.02 -4.41 -15.52
N ALA A 330 7.90 -4.26 -14.83
CA ALA A 330 7.81 -4.39 -13.38
C ALA A 330 6.82 -5.49 -13.00
N TYR A 331 7.19 -6.29 -12.00
CA TYR A 331 6.33 -7.26 -11.35
C TYR A 331 6.13 -6.82 -9.90
N ILE A 332 4.88 -6.61 -9.51
CA ILE A 332 4.46 -6.22 -8.17
C ILE A 332 3.76 -7.43 -7.56
N ASP A 333 4.32 -7.96 -6.48
CA ASP A 333 3.78 -9.13 -5.78
C ASP A 333 2.57 -8.72 -4.91
N ALA A 334 1.37 -9.09 -5.34
CA ALA A 334 0.13 -8.88 -4.60
C ALA A 334 -0.02 -9.82 -3.42
N GLY A 335 0.77 -10.90 -3.34
CA GLY A 335 0.49 -12.01 -2.45
C GLY A 335 -0.78 -12.74 -2.88
N ALA A 336 -1.49 -13.34 -1.92
CA ALA A 336 -2.60 -14.24 -2.21
C ALA A 336 -3.86 -13.55 -2.74
N TYR A 337 -4.06 -12.26 -2.49
CA TYR A 337 -5.27 -11.52 -2.82
C TYR A 337 -4.94 -10.12 -3.33
N SER A 338 -5.87 -9.49 -4.04
CA SER A 338 -5.65 -8.20 -4.70
C SER A 338 -5.39 -7.06 -3.71
N ARG A 339 -6.22 -6.94 -2.67
CA ARG A 339 -6.30 -5.76 -1.79
C ARG A 339 -6.14 -4.47 -2.59
N HIS A 340 -5.20 -3.60 -2.19
CA HIS A 340 -4.93 -2.37 -2.90
C HIS A 340 -3.92 -2.51 -4.05
N THR A 341 -3.27 -3.67 -4.20
CA THR A 341 -2.13 -3.87 -5.12
C THR A 341 -2.43 -3.53 -6.58
N PRO A 342 -3.60 -3.86 -7.16
CA PRO A 342 -3.91 -3.46 -8.53
C PRO A 342 -3.88 -1.94 -8.75
N TYR A 343 -4.34 -1.17 -7.75
CA TYR A 343 -4.29 0.29 -7.77
C TYR A 343 -2.87 0.81 -7.56
N GLY A 344 -2.10 0.18 -6.67
CA GLY A 344 -0.66 0.48 -6.49
C GLY A 344 0.15 0.28 -7.77
N THR A 345 -0.10 -0.83 -8.47
CA THR A 345 0.50 -1.15 -9.78
C THR A 345 0.12 -0.11 -10.84
N THR A 346 -1.11 0.41 -10.80
CA THR A 346 -1.53 1.52 -11.69
C THR A 346 -0.72 2.78 -11.44
N LYS A 347 -0.47 3.12 -10.17
CA LYS A 347 0.39 4.26 -9.80
C LYS A 347 1.82 4.03 -10.21
N ALA A 348 2.36 2.82 -10.01
CA ALA A 348 3.71 2.46 -10.43
C ALA A 348 3.88 2.66 -11.93
N ALA A 349 2.98 2.13 -12.75
CA ALA A 349 3.01 2.29 -14.21
C ALA A 349 3.03 3.77 -14.63
N ALA A 350 2.22 4.61 -13.98
CA ALA A 350 2.19 6.04 -14.24
C ALA A 350 3.46 6.77 -13.78
N HIS A 351 4.17 6.24 -12.78
CA HIS A 351 5.36 6.83 -12.17
C HIS A 351 6.67 6.45 -12.86
N PHE A 352 6.76 5.25 -13.46
CA PHE A 352 7.96 4.75 -14.11
C PHE A 352 8.56 5.57 -15.27
N PRO A 353 7.87 6.53 -15.93
CA PRO A 353 8.58 7.48 -16.79
C PRO A 353 9.64 8.27 -16.00
N GLY A 354 9.44 8.45 -14.69
CA GLY A 354 10.23 9.28 -13.81
C GLY A 354 9.90 10.75 -13.97
N PRO A 355 10.55 11.63 -13.20
CA PRO A 355 10.36 13.08 -13.30
C PRO A 355 11.14 13.69 -14.48
N TYR A 356 11.26 12.94 -15.59
CA TYR A 356 12.13 13.24 -16.72
C TYR A 356 11.34 13.35 -18.04
N ALA A 357 11.70 14.34 -18.86
CA ALA A 357 11.16 14.58 -20.19
C ALA A 357 11.73 13.59 -21.22
N ILE A 358 11.23 12.35 -21.19
CA ILE A 358 11.64 11.26 -22.08
C ILE A 358 10.67 11.17 -23.27
N PRO A 359 11.13 11.29 -24.52
CA PRO A 359 10.25 11.35 -25.69
C PRO A 359 9.62 10.01 -26.07
N ASN A 360 10.20 8.88 -25.65
CA ASN A 360 9.70 7.54 -25.99
C ASN A 360 9.68 6.66 -24.74
N VAL A 361 8.50 6.16 -24.36
CA VAL A 361 8.29 5.39 -23.13
C VAL A 361 7.39 4.19 -23.39
N SER A 362 7.82 3.01 -22.91
CA SER A 362 7.01 1.79 -22.89
C SER A 362 7.11 1.11 -21.53
N ILE A 363 6.02 1.07 -20.78
CA ILE A 363 5.99 0.52 -19.42
C ILE A 363 4.93 -0.56 -19.34
N ASP A 364 5.32 -1.72 -18.82
CA ASP A 364 4.43 -2.83 -18.46
C ASP A 364 4.60 -3.17 -16.98
N CYS A 365 3.54 -3.00 -16.21
CA CYS A 365 3.51 -3.31 -14.78
C CYS A 365 2.49 -4.41 -14.49
N HIS A 366 2.97 -5.55 -14.04
CA HIS A 366 2.17 -6.72 -13.72
C HIS A 366 1.87 -6.74 -12.22
N CYS A 367 0.60 -6.87 -11.86
CA CYS A 367 0.17 -7.20 -10.51
C CYS A 367 0.02 -8.72 -10.45
N VAL A 368 0.90 -9.40 -9.72
CA VAL A 368 1.06 -10.86 -9.77
C VAL A 368 0.62 -11.46 -8.44
N PHE A 369 -0.17 -12.53 -8.48
CA PHE A 369 -0.58 -13.29 -7.30
C PHE A 369 0.45 -14.35 -6.95
N THR A 370 0.77 -14.48 -5.66
CA THR A 370 1.67 -15.50 -5.10
C THR A 370 1.09 -16.03 -3.79
N ASN A 371 1.68 -17.06 -3.18
CA ASN A 371 1.25 -17.56 -1.86
C ASN A 371 1.88 -16.80 -0.67
N ARG A 372 2.35 -15.56 -0.90
CA ARG A 372 2.77 -14.65 0.17
C ARG A 372 1.56 -13.96 0.82
N THR A 373 1.76 -13.42 2.02
CA THR A 373 0.79 -12.52 2.68
C THR A 373 0.35 -11.43 1.70
N PRO A 374 -0.96 -11.19 1.53
CA PRO A 374 -1.45 -10.16 0.63
C PRO A 374 -0.85 -8.79 0.92
N SER A 375 -0.26 -8.18 -0.10
CA SER A 375 0.35 -6.86 0.01
C SER A 375 -0.70 -5.77 -0.20
N SER A 376 -0.43 -4.57 0.33
CA SER A 376 -1.36 -3.44 0.21
C SER A 376 -0.64 -2.10 0.30
N ALA A 377 -1.34 -1.06 0.73
CA ALA A 377 -0.83 0.29 0.77
C ALA A 377 0.30 0.47 1.79
N MET A 378 1.40 1.07 1.31
CA MET A 378 2.44 1.66 2.16
C MET A 378 2.83 3.04 1.61
N ARG A 379 3.19 3.96 2.50
CA ARG A 379 3.60 5.35 2.21
C ARG A 379 4.49 5.46 0.96
N GLY A 380 4.10 6.29 -0.01
CA GLY A 380 4.70 6.32 -1.35
C GLY A 380 4.19 5.20 -2.26
N PHE A 381 2.91 4.88 -2.13
CA PHE A 381 2.28 3.68 -2.68
C PHE A 381 2.46 3.53 -4.20
N GLY A 382 3.14 2.46 -4.61
CA GLY A 382 3.52 2.17 -6.00
C GLY A 382 4.70 3.00 -6.54
N VAL A 383 5.27 3.89 -5.73
CA VAL A 383 6.26 4.89 -6.19
C VAL A 383 7.63 4.65 -5.57
N THR A 384 7.73 4.35 -4.27
CA THR A 384 9.01 4.34 -3.54
C THR A 384 10.05 3.36 -4.09
N ILE A 385 9.66 2.13 -4.44
CA ILE A 385 10.62 1.16 -5.00
C ILE A 385 10.94 1.49 -6.46
N GLY A 386 9.95 2.02 -7.19
CA GLY A 386 10.15 2.64 -8.50
C GLY A 386 11.21 3.75 -8.46
N ASP A 387 11.12 4.69 -7.52
CA ASP A 387 12.12 5.75 -7.32
C ASP A 387 13.50 5.18 -7.01
N PHE A 388 13.60 4.17 -6.14
CA PHE A 388 14.87 3.48 -5.89
C PHE A 388 15.47 2.95 -7.20
N ALA A 389 14.67 2.27 -8.04
CA ALA A 389 15.14 1.72 -9.31
C ALA A 389 15.51 2.83 -10.31
N LEU A 390 14.65 3.82 -10.51
CA LEU A 390 14.82 4.94 -11.43
C LEU A 390 16.07 5.77 -11.06
N GLU A 391 16.22 6.16 -9.80
CA GLU A 391 17.31 7.02 -9.37
C GLU A 391 18.64 6.27 -9.28
N SER A 392 18.60 4.98 -8.93
CA SER A 392 19.80 4.12 -9.05
C SER A 392 20.21 3.92 -10.50
N GLN A 393 19.26 3.83 -11.44
CA GLN A 393 19.54 3.78 -12.87
C GLN A 393 20.23 5.06 -13.33
N MET A 394 19.70 6.23 -12.97
CA MET A 394 20.30 7.52 -13.33
C MET A 394 21.77 7.61 -12.88
N ASP A 395 22.08 7.22 -11.64
CA ASP A 395 23.47 7.23 -11.13
C ASP A 395 24.39 6.24 -11.83
N ARG A 396 23.85 5.10 -12.28
CA ARG A 396 24.63 4.11 -13.03
C ARG A 396 24.91 4.56 -14.45
N ILE A 397 23.94 5.18 -15.11
CA ILE A 397 24.12 5.80 -16.43
C ILE A 397 25.16 6.92 -16.33
N ALA A 398 25.02 7.81 -15.34
CA ALA A 398 25.97 8.91 -15.12
C ALA A 398 27.41 8.39 -14.97
N ARG A 399 27.63 7.39 -14.11
CA ARG A 399 28.95 6.77 -13.92
C ARG A 399 29.47 6.06 -15.17
N ALA A 400 28.61 5.38 -15.92
CA ALA A 400 29.03 4.68 -17.14
C ALA A 400 29.45 5.64 -18.27
N LEU A 401 28.91 6.86 -18.27
CA LEU A 401 29.23 7.90 -19.25
C LEU A 401 30.21 8.96 -18.73
N ASP A 402 30.73 8.78 -17.51
CA ASP A 402 31.57 9.78 -16.81
C ASP A 402 30.93 11.18 -16.76
N LEU A 403 29.62 11.21 -16.47
CA LEU A 403 28.83 12.41 -16.30
C LEU A 403 28.55 12.68 -14.83
N ASP A 404 28.43 13.96 -14.48
CA ASP A 404 27.88 14.38 -13.19
C ASP A 404 26.41 13.89 -13.07
N PRO A 405 26.05 13.14 -12.01
CA PRO A 405 24.70 12.62 -11.80
C PRO A 405 23.63 13.70 -11.62
N LEU A 406 23.99 14.88 -11.10
CA LEU A 406 23.06 16.01 -10.98
C LEU A 406 22.83 16.65 -12.35
N ARG A 407 23.89 16.82 -13.15
CA ARG A 407 23.80 17.28 -14.55
C ARG A 407 22.88 16.37 -15.36
N LEU A 408 23.06 15.06 -15.27
CA LEU A 408 22.25 14.10 -16.02
C LEU A 408 20.76 14.26 -15.72
N ARG A 409 20.41 14.49 -14.45
CA ARG A 409 19.03 14.75 -14.04
C ARG A 409 18.52 16.11 -14.54
N LEU A 410 19.33 17.16 -14.43
CA LEU A 410 18.96 18.52 -14.85
C LEU A 410 18.64 18.62 -16.34
N ILE A 411 19.45 18.00 -17.21
CA ILE A 411 19.19 18.04 -18.66
C ILE A 411 17.91 17.28 -19.04
N ASN A 412 17.54 16.26 -18.26
CA ASN A 412 16.38 15.43 -18.51
C ASN A 412 15.14 15.83 -17.69
N ALA A 413 15.23 16.71 -16.70
CA ALA A 413 14.12 17.07 -15.82
C ALA A 413 12.91 17.60 -16.59
N TYR A 414 11.70 17.23 -16.15
CA TYR A 414 10.48 17.86 -16.63
C TYR A 414 10.51 19.37 -16.37
N ARG A 415 10.04 20.12 -17.35
CA ARG A 415 9.71 21.55 -17.25
C ARG A 415 8.23 21.77 -17.52
N ASP A 416 7.70 22.90 -17.11
CA ASP A 416 6.34 23.28 -17.40
C ASP A 416 6.11 23.30 -18.92
N GLY A 417 4.98 22.73 -19.33
CA GLY A 417 4.64 22.52 -20.74
C GLY A 417 5.27 21.29 -21.39
N ASP A 418 6.19 20.57 -20.73
CA ASP A 418 6.65 19.27 -21.24
C ASP A 418 5.49 18.26 -21.22
N MET A 419 5.38 17.46 -22.28
CA MET A 419 4.38 16.39 -22.36
C MET A 419 4.84 15.17 -21.56
N LYS A 420 4.07 14.75 -20.56
CA LYS A 420 4.32 13.51 -19.81
C LYS A 420 3.92 12.29 -20.63
N ALA A 421 4.49 11.13 -20.31
CA ALA A 421 4.22 9.88 -21.03
C ALA A 421 2.73 9.46 -21.01
N HIS A 422 1.99 9.86 -19.97
CA HIS A 422 0.54 9.66 -19.85
C HIS A 422 -0.28 10.82 -20.47
N ARG A 423 0.32 11.58 -21.41
CA ARG A 423 -0.31 12.62 -22.24
C ARG A 423 -0.98 13.76 -21.47
N LYS A 424 -0.36 14.19 -20.38
CA LYS A 424 -0.72 15.42 -19.66
C LYS A 424 0.48 16.34 -19.64
N LEU A 425 0.24 17.65 -19.82
CA LEU A 425 1.28 18.64 -19.64
C LEU A 425 1.79 18.62 -18.19
N ALA A 426 3.09 18.79 -18.03
CA ALA A 426 3.70 19.08 -16.75
C ALA A 426 3.42 20.54 -16.38
N GLU A 427 3.06 20.76 -15.12
CA GLU A 427 2.69 22.05 -14.54
C GLU A 427 3.19 22.07 -13.09
N GLY A 428 3.63 23.23 -12.60
CA GLY A 428 4.14 23.36 -11.23
C GLY A 428 5.40 22.51 -10.99
N THR A 429 6.24 22.37 -12.01
CA THR A 429 7.49 21.64 -11.91
C THR A 429 8.53 22.43 -11.10
N ALA A 430 9.34 21.72 -10.33
CA ALA A 430 10.36 22.33 -9.46
C ALA A 430 11.63 21.47 -9.31
N LEU A 431 11.79 20.41 -10.12
CA LEU A 431 12.91 19.48 -9.95
C LEU A 431 14.26 20.17 -10.19
N VAL A 432 14.33 21.10 -11.14
CA VAL A 432 15.55 21.84 -11.46
C VAL A 432 16.04 22.62 -10.24
N GLU A 433 15.17 23.42 -9.65
CA GLU A 433 15.43 24.25 -8.47
C GLU A 433 15.75 23.38 -7.24
N VAL A 434 15.06 22.25 -7.07
CA VAL A 434 15.36 21.28 -6.00
C VAL A 434 16.78 20.71 -6.14
N ILE A 435 17.21 20.34 -7.35
CA ILE A 435 18.56 19.82 -7.59
C ILE A 435 19.61 20.90 -7.34
N GLN A 436 19.39 22.12 -7.83
CA GLN A 436 20.30 23.25 -7.60
C GLN A 436 20.48 23.52 -6.11
N LYS A 437 19.36 23.57 -5.36
CA LYS A 437 19.41 23.79 -3.92
C LYS A 437 20.07 22.63 -3.17
N ALA A 438 19.82 21.39 -3.58
CA ALA A 438 20.46 20.22 -3.01
C ALA A 438 21.97 20.24 -3.23
N ALA A 439 22.42 20.64 -4.43
CA ALA A 439 23.84 20.81 -4.76
C ALA A 439 24.52 21.83 -3.85
N ASP A 440 23.91 23.01 -3.65
CA ASP A 440 24.42 24.05 -2.76
C ASP A 440 24.55 23.55 -1.31
N LEU A 441 23.56 22.80 -0.81
CA LEU A 441 23.55 22.28 0.56
C LEU A 441 24.66 21.27 0.85
N VAL A 442 25.13 20.55 -0.18
CA VAL A 442 26.21 19.56 -0.06
C VAL A 442 27.56 20.09 -0.58
N GLY A 443 27.62 21.35 -1.02
CA GLY A 443 28.82 21.96 -1.57
C GLY A 443 29.24 21.39 -2.93
N HIS A 444 28.30 20.83 -3.69
CA HIS A 444 28.54 20.34 -5.06
C HIS A 444 28.43 21.50 -6.05
N ASP A 445 29.53 21.82 -6.73
CA ASP A 445 29.52 22.94 -7.68
C ASP A 445 28.87 22.56 -9.02
N LEU A 446 27.81 23.26 -9.37
CA LEU A 446 27.16 23.14 -10.68
C LEU A 446 27.69 24.22 -11.63
N PRO A 447 28.13 23.86 -12.86
CA PRO A 447 28.50 24.83 -13.87
C PRO A 447 27.35 25.79 -14.23
N GLU A 448 27.70 27.02 -14.64
CA GLU A 448 26.75 28.10 -14.93
C GLU A 448 25.55 27.71 -15.80
N PRO A 449 25.68 26.94 -16.90
CA PRO A 449 24.53 26.54 -17.71
C PRO A 449 23.47 25.74 -16.96
N TYR A 450 23.87 25.02 -15.90
CA TYR A 450 22.97 24.23 -15.06
C TYR A 450 22.35 25.07 -13.94
N ARG A 451 23.09 26.07 -13.44
CA ARG A 451 22.57 27.06 -12.47
C ARG A 451 21.53 27.98 -13.10
N SER A 452 21.66 28.28 -14.39
CA SER A 452 20.70 29.13 -15.11
C SER A 452 19.44 28.38 -15.59
N MET A 453 19.36 27.06 -15.42
CA MET A 453 18.15 26.32 -15.80
C MET A 453 16.99 26.65 -14.88
N SER A 454 15.77 26.58 -15.41
CA SER A 454 14.54 26.66 -14.62
C SER A 454 13.54 25.58 -15.03
N SER A 455 12.67 25.22 -14.10
CA SER A 455 11.52 24.35 -14.35
C SER A 455 10.39 25.07 -15.11
N THR A 456 10.25 26.39 -15.02
CA THR A 456 9.14 27.13 -15.66
C THR A 456 9.42 27.55 -17.11
N ASP A 457 10.67 27.47 -17.56
CA ASP A 457 11.09 27.90 -18.88
C ASP A 457 12.13 26.95 -19.48
N ARG A 458 11.92 26.60 -20.77
CA ARG A 458 12.85 25.79 -21.58
C ARG A 458 13.59 26.66 -22.61
N LYS A 459 13.76 27.97 -22.36
CA LYS A 459 14.55 28.88 -23.20
C LYS A 459 15.91 28.27 -23.55
N GLY A 460 16.21 28.22 -24.85
CA GLY A 460 17.47 27.71 -25.39
C GLY A 460 17.45 26.24 -25.83
N ARG A 461 16.56 25.88 -26.77
CA ARG A 461 16.81 24.70 -27.63
C ARG A 461 17.70 25.08 -28.79
#